data_AF-A0A5B3FXS5-F1
#
_entry.id   AF-A0A5B3FXS5-F1
#
_cell.length_a   1.000
_cell.length_b   1.000
_cell.length_c   1.000
_cell.angle_alpha   90.00
_cell.angle_beta   90.00
_cell.angle_gamma   90.00
#
_symmetry.space_group_name_H-M   'P 1'
#
loop_
_entity.id
_entity.type
_entity.pdbx_description
1 polymer ?
#
loop_
_entity_poly.entity_id
_entity_poly.type
_entity_poly.pdbx_seq_one_letter_code
_entity_poly.pdbx_strand_id
1 'polypeptide(L)'
;MNEYTEYPICVYPSQSYLRKHRDVSKMPFFTKLLSLGEPQLTPCYFDMDVLQRYYEDPRYHFYFRDYSGRISFKEKDGESMVRKEDRVFLQSFGLGYDNTGTRVVVAYLRYLNDLTPEHQNYWQSKMVQSNRRPQILEEYYVNTIKGNWVTSESVYSAFQCEVNTVIDLSQQIFGKPLFRTKISLENPPKELSFFFLPTKKNFNAFILAMDHMISENINRDFFSGKVVLEEEKKREDGKIVVTPKGTLALLAEWLEQSITTTVGSVDDLIKPFKEIRKLRQKPAHTLITDEYSTEYFNQQKEIIRKAYCSINNLRLILSNHPNANKELVPSWLDTAEIKNY
;
A
#
# COMPACT_ATOMS: atom_id res chain seq x y z
N MET A 1 -39.58 -42.89 -3.53
CA MET A 1 -40.49 -42.21 -4.46
C MET A 1 -39.63 -41.66 -5.59
N ASN A 2 -39.83 -42.15 -6.81
CA ASN A 2 -39.22 -41.55 -8.01
C ASN A 2 -40.17 -40.45 -8.48
N GLU A 3 -39.85 -39.20 -8.17
CA GLU A 3 -40.48 -38.06 -8.82
C GLU A 3 -39.70 -37.76 -10.10
N TYR A 4 -40.35 -38.00 -11.24
CA TYR A 4 -39.87 -37.56 -12.55
C TYR A 4 -40.02 -36.04 -12.62
N THR A 5 -39.03 -35.29 -12.15
CA THR A 5 -38.97 -33.85 -12.39
C THR A 5 -38.21 -33.54 -13.67
N GLU A 6 -38.74 -32.61 -14.46
CA GLU A 6 -38.15 -32.12 -15.73
C GLU A 6 -36.73 -31.54 -15.54
N TYR A 7 -36.35 -31.23 -14.31
CA TYR A 7 -35.05 -30.69 -13.92
C TYR A 7 -34.50 -31.48 -12.71
N PRO A 8 -33.17 -31.66 -12.60
CA PRO A 8 -32.55 -32.31 -11.45
C PRO A 8 -32.84 -31.52 -10.17
N ILE A 9 -33.51 -32.18 -9.20
CA ILE A 9 -33.65 -31.64 -7.85
C ILE A 9 -32.39 -31.98 -7.07
N CYS A 10 -31.61 -30.95 -6.73
CA CYS A 10 -30.48 -31.08 -5.82
C CYS A 10 -30.94 -30.79 -4.39
N VAL A 11 -31.00 -31.82 -3.55
CA VAL A 11 -31.23 -31.66 -2.10
C VAL A 11 -29.87 -31.59 -1.40
N TYR A 12 -29.61 -30.51 -0.68
CA TYR A 12 -28.39 -30.35 0.11
C TYR A 12 -28.67 -30.69 1.59
N PRO A 13 -27.75 -31.41 2.27
CA PRO A 13 -27.92 -31.71 3.69
C PRO A 13 -27.83 -30.44 4.53
N SER A 14 -28.64 -30.36 5.59
CA SER A 14 -28.58 -29.26 6.55
C SER A 14 -27.30 -29.32 7.38
N GLN A 15 -26.87 -28.18 7.93
CA GLN A 15 -25.75 -28.12 8.88
C GLN A 15 -25.96 -29.05 10.09
N SER A 16 -27.20 -29.13 10.61
CA SER A 16 -27.53 -30.00 11.73
C SER A 16 -27.39 -31.48 11.40
N TYR A 17 -27.70 -31.87 10.16
CA TYR A 17 -27.48 -33.23 9.67
C TYR A 17 -25.99 -33.53 9.50
N LEU A 18 -25.23 -32.62 8.87
CA LEU A 18 -23.79 -32.78 8.65
C LEU A 18 -23.01 -32.91 9.95
N ARG A 19 -23.29 -32.07 10.96
CA ARG A 19 -22.63 -32.12 12.28
C ARG A 19 -22.80 -33.46 13.01
N LYS A 20 -23.84 -34.23 12.70
CA LYS A 20 -24.11 -35.54 13.32
C LYS A 20 -23.54 -36.72 12.52
N HIS A 21 -23.47 -36.60 11.19
CA HIS A 21 -23.23 -37.75 10.31
C HIS A 21 -21.93 -37.66 9.48
N ARG A 22 -21.31 -36.47 9.42
CA ARG A 22 -20.06 -36.28 8.67
C ARG A 22 -18.85 -36.54 9.57
N ASP A 23 -18.03 -37.52 9.22
CA ASP A 23 -16.70 -37.65 9.82
C ASP A 23 -15.77 -36.56 9.27
N VAL A 24 -15.22 -35.77 10.18
CA VAL A 24 -14.32 -34.64 9.89
C VAL A 24 -13.02 -34.74 10.69
N SER A 25 -12.74 -35.87 11.33
CA SER A 25 -11.61 -36.07 12.24
C SER A 25 -10.24 -35.85 11.58
N LYS A 26 -10.12 -36.17 10.29
CA LYS A 26 -8.89 -36.05 9.49
C LYS A 26 -8.85 -34.81 8.60
N MET A 27 -9.83 -33.92 8.70
CA MET A 27 -9.93 -32.76 7.81
C MET A 27 -9.19 -31.55 8.39
N PRO A 28 -8.48 -30.78 7.56
CA PRO A 28 -7.94 -29.47 7.93
C PRO A 28 -9.03 -28.52 8.43
N PHE A 29 -8.65 -27.50 9.21
CA PHE A 29 -9.59 -26.67 9.97
C PHE A 29 -10.68 -26.01 9.11
N PHE A 30 -10.32 -25.26 8.08
CA PHE A 30 -11.29 -24.57 7.21
C PHE A 30 -12.06 -25.55 6.32
N THR A 31 -11.42 -26.63 5.88
CA THR A 31 -12.09 -27.73 5.17
C THR A 31 -13.14 -28.43 6.02
N LYS A 32 -12.86 -28.60 7.31
CA LYS A 32 -13.81 -29.12 8.28
C LYS A 32 -15.03 -28.21 8.40
N LEU A 33 -14.84 -26.89 8.46
CA LEU A 33 -15.97 -25.94 8.53
C LEU A 33 -16.90 -26.06 7.32
N LEU A 34 -16.36 -26.06 6.09
CA LEU A 34 -17.19 -26.26 4.89
C LEU A 34 -17.86 -27.64 4.85
N SER A 35 -17.15 -28.69 5.27
CA SER A 35 -17.70 -30.04 5.34
C SER A 35 -18.87 -30.17 6.34
N LEU A 36 -18.95 -29.26 7.31
CA LEU A 36 -20.05 -29.16 8.28
C LEU A 36 -21.17 -28.20 7.82
N GLY A 37 -21.07 -27.66 6.60
CA GLY A 37 -22.09 -26.85 5.95
C GLY A 37 -22.01 -25.35 6.26
N GLU A 38 -20.87 -24.85 6.74
CA GLU A 38 -20.69 -23.39 6.92
C GLU A 38 -20.76 -22.67 5.55
N PRO A 39 -21.36 -21.47 5.47
CA PRO A 39 -21.50 -20.75 4.20
C PRO A 39 -20.13 -20.45 3.56
N GLN A 40 -20.01 -20.66 2.25
CA GLN A 40 -18.76 -20.55 1.51
C GLN A 40 -18.12 -19.14 1.56
N LEU A 41 -18.95 -18.10 1.58
CA LEU A 41 -18.51 -16.70 1.61
C LEU A 41 -18.49 -16.13 3.03
N THR A 42 -18.42 -16.98 4.05
CA THR A 42 -18.21 -16.53 5.42
C THR A 42 -16.86 -15.83 5.54
N PRO A 43 -16.82 -14.55 5.96
CA PRO A 43 -15.56 -13.86 6.18
C PRO A 43 -14.87 -14.39 7.44
N CYS A 44 -13.61 -14.78 7.30
CA CYS A 44 -12.73 -15.10 8.42
C CYS A 44 -11.69 -13.98 8.57
N TYR A 45 -11.35 -13.66 9.82
CA TYR A 45 -10.53 -12.50 10.17
C TYR A 45 -9.23 -12.94 10.81
N PHE A 46 -8.12 -12.31 10.40
CA PHE A 46 -6.77 -12.68 10.81
C PHE A 46 -5.94 -11.45 11.17
N ASP A 47 -4.98 -11.63 12.08
CA ASP A 47 -3.95 -10.63 12.32
C ASP A 47 -3.12 -10.40 11.05
N MET A 48 -2.66 -9.15 10.85
CA MET A 48 -1.95 -8.73 9.62
C MET A 48 -0.69 -9.57 9.34
N ASP A 49 -0.04 -10.06 10.40
CA ASP A 49 1.19 -10.83 10.31
C ASP A 49 1.01 -12.22 9.65
N VAL A 50 -0.23 -12.68 9.44
CA VAL A 50 -0.52 -13.87 8.63
C VAL A 50 0.01 -13.75 7.19
N LEU A 51 0.13 -12.52 6.68
CA LEU A 51 0.59 -12.26 5.32
C LEU A 51 2.12 -12.14 5.22
N GLN A 52 2.82 -11.91 6.34
CA GLN A 52 4.24 -11.58 6.40
C GLN A 52 5.08 -12.60 5.62
N ARG A 53 4.86 -13.89 5.86
CA ARG A 53 5.64 -14.98 5.27
C ARG A 53 5.56 -15.01 3.74
N TYR A 54 4.42 -14.62 3.17
CA TYR A 54 4.20 -14.61 1.73
C TYR A 54 4.74 -13.33 1.09
N TYR A 55 4.70 -12.23 1.83
CA TYR A 55 5.21 -10.94 1.39
C TYR A 55 6.75 -10.92 1.31
N GLU A 56 7.42 -11.51 2.31
CA GLU A 56 8.88 -11.54 2.42
C GLU A 56 9.53 -12.61 1.53
N ASP A 57 8.90 -13.76 1.34
CA ASP A 57 9.48 -14.86 0.59
C ASP A 57 9.30 -14.65 -0.94
N PRO A 58 10.40 -14.45 -1.69
CA PRO A 58 10.34 -14.14 -3.12
C PRO A 58 9.83 -15.32 -3.97
N ARG A 59 9.65 -16.52 -3.41
CA ARG A 59 9.05 -17.68 -4.08
C ARG A 59 7.53 -17.59 -4.18
N TYR A 60 6.91 -16.59 -3.56
CA TYR A 60 5.49 -16.29 -3.73
C TYR A 60 5.26 -15.08 -4.64
N HIS A 61 4.20 -15.13 -5.42
CA HIS A 61 3.55 -13.96 -6.00
C HIS A 61 2.59 -13.39 -4.96
N PHE A 62 3.06 -12.36 -4.27
CA PHE A 62 2.23 -11.56 -3.37
C PHE A 62 1.81 -10.29 -4.08
N TYR A 63 0.51 -10.10 -4.27
CA TYR A 63 -0.06 -8.88 -4.81
C TYR A 63 -1.06 -8.32 -3.80
N PHE A 64 -0.89 -7.05 -3.47
CA PHE A 64 -1.82 -6.33 -2.65
C PHE A 64 -1.90 -4.89 -3.16
N ARG A 65 -3.12 -4.42 -3.41
CA ARG A 65 -3.37 -3.05 -3.88
C ARG A 65 -4.63 -2.52 -3.24
N ASP A 66 -4.52 -1.29 -2.75
CA ASP A 66 -5.58 -0.56 -2.05
C ASP A 66 -6.11 -1.32 -0.83
N TYR A 67 -7.12 -2.16 -1.02
CA TYR A 67 -7.77 -2.95 0.02
C TYR A 67 -7.85 -4.45 -0.27
N SER A 68 -7.37 -4.90 -1.44
CA SER A 68 -7.54 -6.26 -1.93
C SER A 68 -6.21 -6.85 -2.37
N GLY A 69 -6.05 -8.16 -2.15
CA GLY A 69 -4.85 -8.87 -2.53
C GLY A 69 -5.11 -10.32 -2.90
N ARG A 70 -4.06 -10.94 -3.42
CA ARG A 70 -4.01 -12.34 -3.81
C ARG A 70 -2.63 -12.92 -3.55
N ILE A 71 -2.58 -14.22 -3.32
CA ILE A 71 -1.34 -14.95 -3.06
C ILE A 71 -1.31 -16.18 -3.95
N SER A 72 -0.20 -16.37 -4.66
CA SER A 72 0.12 -17.64 -5.31
C SER A 72 1.61 -17.96 -5.13
N PHE A 73 1.99 -19.21 -5.36
CA PHE A 73 3.41 -19.58 -5.44
C PHE A 73 3.95 -19.37 -6.86
N LYS A 74 5.27 -19.25 -6.98
CA LYS A 74 5.97 -19.15 -8.27
C LYS A 74 6.34 -20.51 -8.81
N GLU A 75 6.32 -20.61 -10.13
CA GLU A 75 6.88 -21.74 -10.87
C GLU A 75 8.07 -21.28 -11.69
N LYS A 76 9.06 -22.15 -11.83
CA LYS A 76 10.23 -21.96 -12.68
C LYS A 76 10.39 -23.20 -13.55
N ASP A 77 10.44 -23.01 -14.86
CA ASP A 77 10.58 -24.09 -15.85
C ASP A 77 9.49 -25.18 -15.72
N GLY A 78 8.27 -24.78 -15.31
CA GLY A 78 7.14 -25.68 -15.08
C GLY A 78 7.16 -26.43 -13.74
N GLU A 79 8.15 -26.16 -12.89
CA GLU A 79 8.27 -26.74 -11.55
C GLU A 79 8.00 -25.71 -10.45
N SER A 80 7.30 -26.15 -9.40
CA SER A 80 7.01 -25.31 -8.23
C SER A 80 8.30 -24.95 -7.49
N MET A 81 8.49 -23.65 -7.21
CA MET A 81 9.63 -23.18 -6.42
C MET A 81 9.51 -23.47 -4.91
N VAL A 82 8.34 -23.98 -4.49
CA VAL A 82 8.03 -24.32 -3.10
C VAL A 82 7.68 -25.80 -2.97
N ARG A 83 7.78 -26.34 -1.75
CA ARG A 83 7.35 -27.72 -1.48
C ARG A 83 5.84 -27.85 -1.65
N LYS A 84 5.34 -29.08 -1.81
CA LYS A 84 3.91 -29.33 -2.05
C LYS A 84 3.05 -28.78 -0.91
N GLU A 85 3.53 -28.94 0.32
CA GLU A 85 2.92 -28.45 1.57
C GLU A 85 2.86 -26.92 1.64
N ASP A 86 3.78 -26.23 0.96
CA ASP A 86 3.89 -24.77 0.93
C ASP A 86 3.22 -24.13 -0.29
N ARG A 87 2.54 -24.93 -1.13
CA ARG A 87 1.76 -24.42 -2.26
C ARG A 87 0.54 -23.70 -1.74
N VAL A 88 0.45 -22.42 -2.04
CA VAL A 88 -0.66 -21.55 -1.64
C VAL A 88 -1.36 -21.02 -2.89
N PHE A 89 -2.69 -21.03 -2.88
CA PHE A 89 -3.49 -20.26 -3.83
C PHE A 89 -4.64 -19.61 -3.08
N LEU A 90 -4.47 -18.32 -2.77
CA LEU A 90 -5.50 -17.51 -2.15
C LEU A 90 -5.95 -16.48 -3.19
N GLN A 91 -7.08 -16.78 -3.84
CA GLN A 91 -7.58 -16.00 -4.97
C GLN A 91 -7.88 -14.55 -4.58
N SER A 92 -8.42 -14.34 -3.37
CA SER A 92 -8.73 -13.02 -2.84
C SER A 92 -8.64 -13.02 -1.33
N PHE A 93 -7.99 -11.99 -0.80
CA PHE A 93 -8.12 -11.53 0.57
C PHE A 93 -8.28 -10.01 0.55
N GLY A 94 -8.79 -9.45 1.63
CA GLY A 94 -8.96 -8.02 1.76
C GLY A 94 -8.64 -7.49 3.13
N LEU A 95 -8.92 -6.21 3.33
CA LEU A 95 -8.77 -5.54 4.60
C LEU A 95 -10.06 -5.50 5.40
N GLY A 96 -9.87 -5.36 6.70
CA GLY A 96 -10.90 -5.05 7.67
C GLY A 96 -10.31 -4.31 8.85
N TYR A 97 -11.17 -3.97 9.81
CA TYR A 97 -10.78 -3.31 11.04
C TYR A 97 -11.46 -3.95 12.23
N ASP A 98 -10.75 -4.00 13.35
CA ASP A 98 -11.36 -4.33 14.63
C ASP A 98 -11.93 -3.09 15.34
N ASN A 99 -12.58 -3.32 16.49
CA ASN A 99 -13.18 -2.25 17.29
C ASN A 99 -12.18 -1.25 17.89
N THR A 100 -10.87 -1.50 17.77
CA THR A 100 -9.81 -0.57 18.18
C THR A 100 -9.27 0.24 17.00
N GLY A 101 -9.73 -0.03 15.77
CA GLY A 101 -9.19 0.55 14.54
C GLY A 101 -7.90 -0.14 14.06
N THR A 102 -7.55 -1.29 14.63
CA THR A 102 -6.40 -2.09 14.16
C THR A 102 -6.80 -2.82 12.89
N ARG A 103 -5.93 -2.77 11.87
CA ARG A 103 -6.14 -3.49 10.60
C ARG A 103 -6.15 -5.00 10.83
N VAL A 104 -7.02 -5.68 10.11
CA VAL A 104 -7.09 -7.15 10.06
C VAL A 104 -7.20 -7.60 8.61
N VAL A 105 -6.81 -8.84 8.35
CA VAL A 105 -6.95 -9.49 7.04
C VAL A 105 -8.27 -10.23 7.01
N VAL A 106 -8.99 -10.13 5.90
CA VAL A 106 -10.25 -10.84 5.66
C VAL A 106 -10.06 -11.81 4.50
N ALA A 107 -10.36 -13.09 4.73
CA ALA A 107 -10.40 -14.09 3.66
C ALA A 107 -11.68 -14.91 3.76
N TYR A 108 -12.24 -15.29 2.62
CA TYR A 108 -13.46 -16.09 2.59
C TYR A 108 -13.16 -17.56 2.81
N LEU A 109 -14.05 -18.23 3.54
CA LEU A 109 -13.92 -19.63 3.90
C LEU A 109 -13.66 -20.55 2.70
N ARG A 110 -14.30 -20.29 1.55
CA ARG A 110 -14.05 -21.03 0.29
C ARG A 110 -12.58 -21.02 -0.12
N TYR A 111 -11.89 -19.89 0.00
CA TYR A 111 -10.49 -19.78 -0.43
C TYR A 111 -9.54 -20.34 0.63
N LEU A 112 -9.90 -20.22 1.91
CA LEU A 112 -9.13 -20.80 3.00
C LEU A 112 -9.15 -22.33 3.00
N ASN A 113 -10.25 -22.94 2.55
CA ASN A 113 -10.36 -24.39 2.37
C ASN A 113 -9.39 -24.94 1.33
N ASP A 114 -9.05 -24.16 0.31
CA ASP A 114 -8.18 -24.62 -0.79
C ASP A 114 -6.70 -24.57 -0.41
N LEU A 115 -6.37 -24.04 0.77
CA LEU A 115 -5.04 -24.07 1.35
C LEU A 115 -4.64 -25.49 1.77
N THR A 116 -3.34 -25.78 1.73
CA THR A 116 -2.78 -27.02 2.28
C THR A 116 -3.06 -27.13 3.78
N PRO A 117 -3.08 -28.34 4.36
CA PRO A 117 -3.27 -28.53 5.80
C PRO A 117 -2.34 -27.66 6.66
N GLU A 118 -1.08 -27.53 6.26
CA GLU A 118 -0.05 -26.72 6.92
C GLU A 118 -0.42 -25.24 6.91
N HIS A 119 -0.88 -24.73 5.76
CA HIS A 119 -1.33 -23.36 5.65
C HIS A 119 -2.65 -23.11 6.39
N GLN A 120 -3.61 -24.05 6.37
CA GLN A 120 -4.83 -23.90 7.15
C GLN A 120 -4.53 -23.81 8.66
N ASN A 121 -3.62 -24.64 9.18
CA ASN A 121 -3.19 -24.56 10.58
C ASN A 121 -2.49 -23.24 10.89
N TYR A 122 -1.63 -22.76 9.99
CA TYR A 122 -0.98 -21.46 10.15
C TYR A 122 -2.00 -20.32 10.19
N TRP A 123 -2.91 -20.25 9.23
CA TRP A 123 -3.96 -19.23 9.19
C TRP A 123 -4.87 -19.32 10.41
N GLN A 124 -5.26 -20.53 10.85
CA GLN A 124 -6.03 -20.74 12.07
C GLN A 124 -5.33 -20.14 13.30
N SER A 125 -4.01 -20.31 13.41
CA SER A 125 -3.22 -19.76 14.53
C SER A 125 -3.21 -18.23 14.59
N LYS A 126 -3.57 -17.57 13.48
CA LYS A 126 -3.62 -16.11 13.34
C LYS A 126 -5.04 -15.54 13.34
N MET A 127 -6.05 -16.35 13.63
CA MET A 127 -7.43 -15.87 13.67
C MET A 127 -7.65 -14.86 14.78
N VAL A 128 -8.32 -13.76 14.43
CA VAL A 128 -8.72 -12.71 15.36
C VAL A 128 -9.80 -13.24 16.30
N GLN A 129 -9.62 -13.01 17.59
CA GLN A 129 -10.61 -13.36 18.61
C GLN A 129 -11.92 -12.56 18.42
N SER A 130 -13.07 -13.20 18.63
CA SER A 130 -14.39 -12.58 18.39
C SER A 130 -14.67 -11.34 19.25
N ASN A 131 -14.03 -11.21 20.42
CA ASN A 131 -14.14 -10.04 21.30
C ASN A 131 -13.61 -8.74 20.67
N ARG A 132 -12.70 -8.83 19.69
CA ARG A 132 -12.20 -7.68 18.91
C ARG A 132 -13.22 -7.17 17.89
N ARG A 133 -14.32 -7.90 17.66
CA ARG A 133 -15.43 -7.53 16.75
C ARG A 133 -14.93 -7.02 15.38
N PRO A 134 -14.11 -7.82 14.66
CA PRO A 134 -13.59 -7.41 13.36
C PRO A 134 -14.71 -7.25 12.33
N GLN A 135 -14.55 -6.25 11.47
CA GLN A 135 -15.48 -5.91 10.39
C GLN A 135 -14.71 -5.84 9.07
N ILE A 136 -15.34 -6.39 8.03
CA ILE A 136 -14.85 -6.29 6.65
C ILE A 136 -14.92 -4.84 6.19
N LEU A 137 -13.90 -4.40 5.44
CA LEU A 137 -13.93 -3.10 4.79
C LEU A 137 -15.04 -3.08 3.72
N GLU A 138 -15.81 -1.99 3.67
CA GLU A 138 -16.98 -1.86 2.79
C GLU A 138 -16.61 -2.05 1.32
N GLU A 139 -15.53 -1.43 0.87
CA GLU A 139 -15.00 -1.51 -0.49
C GLU A 139 -14.73 -2.97 -0.90
N TYR A 140 -14.09 -3.73 -0.03
CA TYR A 140 -13.78 -5.14 -0.29
C TYR A 140 -15.07 -5.96 -0.38
N TYR A 141 -16.03 -5.72 0.52
CA TYR A 141 -17.33 -6.40 0.51
C TYR A 141 -18.16 -6.07 -0.74
N VAL A 142 -18.29 -4.78 -1.07
CA VAL A 142 -19.08 -4.30 -2.20
C VAL A 142 -18.49 -4.80 -3.52
N ASN A 143 -17.17 -4.81 -3.64
CA ASN A 143 -16.50 -5.31 -4.84
C ASN A 143 -16.62 -6.83 -5.01
N THR A 144 -16.38 -7.60 -3.94
CA THR A 144 -16.27 -9.07 -4.06
C THR A 144 -17.57 -9.83 -3.84
N ILE A 145 -18.55 -9.26 -3.12
CA ILE A 145 -19.84 -9.89 -2.83
C ILE A 145 -20.97 -9.25 -3.64
N LYS A 146 -21.04 -7.92 -3.71
CA LYS A 146 -22.11 -7.24 -4.49
C LYS A 146 -21.77 -7.11 -5.98
N GLY A 147 -20.49 -7.23 -6.36
CA GLY A 147 -20.05 -7.09 -7.75
C GLY A 147 -20.07 -5.65 -8.26
N ASN A 148 -20.06 -4.66 -7.36
CA ASN A 148 -20.07 -3.25 -7.75
C ASN A 148 -18.64 -2.70 -7.89
N TRP A 149 -18.50 -1.70 -8.75
CA TRP A 149 -17.28 -0.91 -8.85
C TRP A 149 -17.10 -0.04 -7.61
N VAL A 150 -15.85 0.09 -7.18
CA VAL A 150 -15.44 0.98 -6.08
C VAL A 150 -14.66 2.13 -6.69
N THR A 151 -14.96 3.35 -6.26
CA THR A 151 -14.33 4.59 -6.77
C THR A 151 -13.36 5.20 -5.76
N SER A 152 -13.13 4.54 -4.63
CA SER A 152 -12.14 4.97 -3.64
C SER A 152 -10.78 4.34 -3.90
N GLU A 153 -9.75 5.16 -3.77
CA GLU A 153 -8.36 4.79 -4.06
C GLU A 153 -7.53 4.95 -2.81
N SER A 154 -6.47 4.15 -2.65
CA SER A 154 -5.59 4.33 -1.50
C SER A 154 -4.73 5.58 -1.66
N VAL A 155 -4.38 6.20 -0.54
CA VAL A 155 -3.41 7.30 -0.50
C VAL A 155 -2.05 6.92 -1.11
N TYR A 156 -1.70 5.62 -1.11
CA TYR A 156 -0.48 5.11 -1.75
C TYR A 156 -0.57 5.16 -3.26
N SER A 157 -1.65 4.63 -3.85
CA SER A 157 -1.93 4.67 -5.29
C SER A 157 -2.05 6.12 -5.78
N ALA A 158 -2.77 6.96 -5.01
CA ALA A 158 -2.91 8.38 -5.29
C ALA A 158 -1.55 9.09 -5.27
N PHE A 159 -0.72 8.88 -4.24
CA PHE A 159 0.62 9.45 -4.16
C PHE A 159 1.50 9.09 -5.37
N GLN A 160 1.51 7.81 -5.78
CA GLN A 160 2.30 7.37 -6.94
C GLN A 160 1.84 8.06 -8.22
N CYS A 161 0.53 8.13 -8.43
CA CYS A 161 -0.05 8.77 -9.60
C CYS A 161 0.21 10.27 -9.60
N GLU A 162 0.08 10.94 -8.46
CA GLU A 162 0.39 12.37 -8.30
C GLU A 162 1.86 12.68 -8.66
N VAL A 163 2.83 11.89 -8.18
CA VAL A 163 4.25 12.07 -8.54
C VAL A 163 4.45 11.93 -10.05
N ASN A 164 3.83 10.92 -10.67
CA ASN A 164 3.93 10.69 -12.11
C ASN A 164 3.31 11.83 -12.92
N THR A 165 2.16 12.34 -12.48
CA THR A 165 1.50 13.49 -13.11
C THR A 165 2.35 14.75 -13.00
N VAL A 166 3.00 14.99 -11.86
CA VAL A 166 3.94 16.11 -11.69
C VAL A 166 5.12 16.00 -12.66
N ILE A 167 5.66 14.78 -12.88
CA ILE A 167 6.71 14.54 -13.88
C ILE A 167 6.23 14.91 -15.28
N ASP A 168 5.05 14.42 -15.67
CA ASP A 168 4.50 14.65 -17.01
C ASP A 168 4.19 16.12 -17.27
N LEU A 169 3.54 16.79 -16.31
CA LEU A 169 3.23 18.21 -16.39
C LEU A 169 4.51 19.05 -16.45
N SER A 170 5.48 18.81 -15.57
CA SER A 170 6.72 19.59 -15.56
C SER A 170 7.54 19.39 -16.84
N GLN A 171 7.62 18.17 -17.36
CA GLN A 171 8.23 17.89 -18.66
C GLN A 171 7.53 18.65 -19.78
N GLN A 172 6.20 18.63 -19.80
CA GLN A 172 5.41 19.28 -20.85
C GLN A 172 5.50 20.82 -20.78
N ILE A 173 5.50 21.40 -19.58
CA ILE A 173 5.52 22.86 -19.38
C ILE A 173 6.92 23.44 -19.57
N PHE A 174 7.95 22.79 -19.02
CA PHE A 174 9.30 23.35 -18.92
C PHE A 174 10.35 22.64 -19.78
N GLY A 175 9.98 21.59 -20.50
CA GLY A 175 10.89 20.75 -21.29
C GLY A 175 11.82 19.87 -20.46
N LYS A 176 11.70 19.89 -19.13
CA LYS A 176 12.47 19.06 -18.19
C LYS A 176 11.58 18.61 -17.04
N PRO A 177 11.71 17.37 -16.53
CA PRO A 177 10.85 16.89 -15.48
C PRO A 177 11.39 17.34 -14.12
N LEU A 178 10.50 17.71 -13.19
CA LEU A 178 10.83 18.13 -11.83
C LEU A 178 11.35 16.96 -10.98
N PHE A 179 10.80 15.76 -11.19
CA PHE A 179 11.32 14.51 -10.64
C PHE A 179 11.90 13.65 -11.77
N ARG A 180 12.94 12.84 -11.49
CA ARG A 180 13.69 12.10 -12.51
C ARG A 180 12.93 10.88 -13.02
N THR A 181 12.30 10.14 -12.11
CA THR A 181 11.81 8.79 -12.40
C THR A 181 10.37 8.62 -11.95
N LYS A 182 9.53 8.05 -12.83
CA LYS A 182 8.15 7.67 -12.49
C LYS A 182 8.14 6.46 -11.53
N ILE A 183 7.11 6.41 -10.69
CA ILE A 183 6.83 5.28 -9.82
C ILE A 183 5.90 4.31 -10.56
N SER A 184 6.22 3.02 -10.55
CA SER A 184 5.33 2.01 -11.14
C SER A 184 4.01 1.94 -10.37
N LEU A 185 2.89 2.07 -11.08
CA LEU A 185 1.54 1.92 -10.51
C LEU A 185 1.13 0.45 -10.33
N GLU A 186 1.72 -0.45 -11.11
CA GLU A 186 1.41 -1.89 -11.06
C GLU A 186 2.32 -2.63 -10.09
N ASN A 187 3.60 -2.27 -10.08
CA ASN A 187 4.65 -2.91 -9.30
C ASN A 187 5.47 -1.86 -8.53
N PRO A 188 4.84 -1.10 -7.62
CA PRO A 188 5.58 -0.14 -6.80
C PRO A 188 6.62 -0.85 -5.91
N PRO A 189 7.62 -0.11 -5.38
CA PRO A 189 8.51 -0.63 -4.36
C PRO A 189 7.69 -1.24 -3.23
N LYS A 190 8.05 -2.47 -2.81
CA LYS A 190 7.33 -3.20 -1.77
C LYS A 190 7.23 -2.37 -0.48
N GLU A 191 8.29 -1.66 -0.16
CA GLU A 191 8.42 -0.79 1.01
C GLU A 191 7.44 0.39 1.02
N LEU A 192 6.82 0.74 -0.12
CA LEU A 192 5.78 1.75 -0.20
C LEU A 192 4.41 1.23 0.24
N SER A 193 4.19 -0.09 0.31
CA SER A 193 2.94 -0.62 0.88
C SER A 193 2.88 -0.39 2.40
N PHE A 194 1.68 -0.49 3.00
CA PHE A 194 1.67 -0.65 4.45
C PHE A 194 2.39 -1.94 4.83
N PHE A 195 3.12 -1.93 5.95
CA PHE A 195 3.81 -3.13 6.42
C PHE A 195 2.84 -4.08 7.14
N PHE A 196 3.12 -5.39 7.12
CA PHE A 196 2.28 -6.40 7.76
C PHE A 196 2.69 -6.65 9.22
N LEU A 197 3.91 -6.25 9.59
CA LEU A 197 4.42 -6.19 10.96
C LEU A 197 4.92 -4.78 11.26
N PRO A 198 4.44 -4.13 12.33
CA PRO A 198 4.86 -2.80 12.72
C PRO A 198 6.19 -2.85 13.48
N THR A 199 7.26 -3.09 12.72
CA THR A 199 8.62 -3.05 13.24
C THR A 199 9.34 -1.78 12.80
N LYS A 200 10.32 -1.37 13.59
CA LYS A 200 11.18 -0.23 13.28
C LYS A 200 11.94 -0.43 11.97
N LYS A 201 12.37 -1.65 11.67
CA LYS A 201 12.98 -1.99 10.38
C LYS A 201 12.04 -1.69 9.22
N ASN A 202 10.79 -2.14 9.29
CA ASN A 202 9.80 -1.91 8.24
C ASN A 202 9.45 -0.43 8.10
N PHE A 203 9.32 0.29 9.22
CA PHE A 203 9.11 1.72 9.21
C PHE A 203 10.27 2.47 8.55
N ASN A 204 11.51 2.16 8.92
CA ASN A 204 12.69 2.79 8.32
C ASN A 204 12.82 2.48 6.82
N ALA A 205 12.49 1.26 6.39
CA ALA A 205 12.45 0.89 4.98
C ALA A 205 11.42 1.71 4.20
N PHE A 206 10.22 1.90 4.77
CA PHE A 206 9.19 2.79 4.21
C PHE A 206 9.68 4.25 4.10
N ILE A 207 10.29 4.81 5.15
CA ILE A 207 10.83 6.17 5.14
C ILE A 207 11.94 6.33 4.09
N LEU A 208 12.82 5.34 3.96
CA LEU A 208 13.88 5.34 2.95
C LEU A 208 13.28 5.34 1.54
N ALA A 209 12.28 4.50 1.27
CA ALA A 209 11.59 4.46 -0.01
C ALA A 209 10.94 5.82 -0.33
N MET A 210 10.24 6.42 0.64
CA MET A 210 9.62 7.74 0.50
C MET A 210 10.65 8.84 0.18
N ASP A 211 11.78 8.90 0.88
CA ASP A 211 12.84 9.88 0.60
C ASP A 211 13.46 9.67 -0.80
N HIS A 212 13.59 8.41 -1.23
CA HIS A 212 14.05 8.07 -2.58
C HIS A 212 13.09 8.58 -3.65
N MET A 213 11.77 8.38 -3.46
CA MET A 213 10.74 8.76 -4.43
C MET A 213 10.46 10.27 -4.48
N ILE A 214 10.81 10.99 -3.40
CA ILE A 214 10.62 12.43 -3.27
C ILE A 214 11.96 13.16 -3.38
N SER A 215 12.71 13.27 -2.28
CA SER A 215 13.85 14.18 -2.15
C SER A 215 15.00 13.82 -3.08
N GLU A 216 15.34 12.52 -3.18
CA GLU A 216 16.38 12.05 -4.10
C GLU A 216 15.89 11.99 -5.55
N ASN A 217 14.59 11.90 -5.78
CA ASN A 217 14.03 11.90 -7.12
C ASN A 217 13.99 13.31 -7.73
N ILE A 218 14.10 14.39 -6.95
CA ILE A 218 14.10 15.76 -7.48
C ILE A 218 15.26 15.95 -8.46
N ASN A 219 14.93 16.35 -9.67
CA ASN A 219 15.87 16.61 -10.75
C ASN A 219 16.57 17.97 -10.54
N ARG A 220 17.83 17.96 -10.11
CA ARG A 220 18.62 19.19 -9.94
C ARG A 220 18.71 20.03 -11.22
N ASP A 221 18.78 19.40 -12.39
CA ASP A 221 18.96 20.08 -13.67
C ASP A 221 17.71 20.82 -14.13
N PHE A 222 16.55 20.52 -13.53
CA PHE A 222 15.31 21.28 -13.70
C PHE A 222 15.50 22.76 -13.31
N PHE A 223 16.29 23.00 -12.25
CA PHE A 223 16.50 24.32 -11.66
C PHE A 223 17.58 25.16 -12.36
N SER A 224 18.33 24.57 -13.29
CA SER A 224 19.39 25.28 -14.02
C SER A 224 18.82 26.48 -14.79
N GLY A 225 19.38 27.66 -14.53
CA GLY A 225 18.91 28.93 -15.11
C GLY A 225 17.61 29.49 -14.50
N LYS A 226 17.07 28.84 -13.45
CA LYS A 226 15.87 29.30 -12.73
C LYS A 226 16.19 29.81 -11.33
N VAL A 227 17.10 29.14 -10.61
CA VAL A 227 17.56 29.53 -9.26
C VAL A 227 19.07 29.34 -9.13
N VAL A 228 19.68 29.98 -8.14
CA VAL A 228 21.12 29.84 -7.88
C VAL A 228 21.39 28.48 -7.24
N LEU A 229 22.19 27.64 -7.91
CA LEU A 229 22.40 26.24 -7.52
C LEU A 229 23.36 26.03 -6.34
N GLU A 230 24.16 27.05 -6.03
CA GLU A 230 25.23 27.00 -5.04
C GLU A 230 25.03 28.13 -4.01
N GLU A 231 25.56 27.93 -2.81
CA GLU A 231 25.60 28.95 -1.77
C GLU A 231 27.05 29.24 -1.39
N GLU A 232 27.37 30.52 -1.24
CA GLU A 232 28.67 30.98 -0.77
C GLU A 232 28.62 31.16 0.75
N LYS A 233 29.42 30.38 1.49
CA LYS A 233 29.59 30.54 2.94
C LYS A 233 30.98 31.06 3.24
N LYS A 234 31.03 32.22 3.90
CA LYS A 234 32.27 32.81 4.39
C LYS A 234 32.68 32.10 5.68
N ARG A 235 33.85 31.45 5.68
CA ARG A 235 34.42 30.84 6.90
C ARG A 235 35.04 31.89 7.81
N GLU A 236 35.26 31.52 9.06
CA GLU A 236 35.92 32.37 10.08
C GLU A 236 37.34 32.80 9.66
N ASP A 237 38.00 32.07 8.76
CA ASP A 237 39.31 32.38 8.19
C ASP A 237 39.26 33.33 6.95
N GLY A 238 38.08 33.84 6.60
CA GLY A 238 37.88 34.74 5.47
C GLY A 238 37.79 34.06 4.09
N LYS A 239 37.97 32.73 3.99
CA LYS A 239 37.81 32.00 2.72
C LYS A 239 36.32 31.79 2.40
N ILE A 240 35.96 31.98 1.13
CA ILE A 240 34.64 31.64 0.61
C ILE A 240 34.65 30.16 0.25
N VAL A 241 33.73 29.39 0.83
CA VAL A 241 33.46 28.01 0.42
C VAL A 241 32.13 27.99 -0.33
N VAL A 242 32.19 27.55 -1.58
CA VAL A 242 31.02 27.32 -2.42
C VAL A 242 30.51 25.92 -2.13
N THR A 243 29.28 25.80 -1.63
CA THR A 243 28.63 24.51 -1.40
C THR A 243 27.37 24.37 -2.23
N PRO A 244 27.11 23.20 -2.85
CA PRO A 244 25.90 22.99 -3.62
C PRO A 244 24.67 22.98 -2.70
N LYS A 245 23.64 23.74 -3.06
CA LYS A 245 22.36 23.73 -2.32
C LYS A 245 21.68 22.35 -2.44
N GLY A 246 21.01 21.91 -1.39
CA GLY A 246 20.21 20.68 -1.40
C GLY A 246 18.98 20.78 -2.32
N THR A 247 18.52 19.64 -2.87
CA THR A 247 17.38 19.60 -3.81
C THR A 247 16.08 20.16 -3.23
N LEU A 248 15.79 19.91 -1.95
CA LEU A 248 14.61 20.48 -1.28
C LEU A 248 14.71 22.01 -1.10
N ALA A 249 15.91 22.55 -0.92
CA ALA A 249 16.11 23.99 -0.82
C ALA A 249 15.92 24.66 -2.19
N LEU A 250 16.44 24.04 -3.26
CA LEU A 250 16.21 24.50 -4.63
C LEU A 250 14.72 24.49 -5.01
N LEU A 251 13.99 23.44 -4.61
CA LEU A 251 12.56 23.35 -4.84
C LEU A 251 11.80 24.47 -4.11
N ALA A 252 12.14 24.73 -2.84
CA ALA A 252 11.51 25.81 -2.06
C ALA A 252 11.76 27.19 -2.71
N GLU A 253 13.03 27.51 -3.01
CA GLU A 253 13.41 28.78 -3.64
C GLU A 253 12.72 28.96 -5.00
N TRP A 254 12.66 27.90 -5.81
CA TRP A 254 11.98 27.96 -7.10
C TRP A 254 10.48 28.20 -6.95
N LEU A 255 9.82 27.53 -6.00
CA LEU A 255 8.40 27.75 -5.72
C LEU A 255 8.15 29.18 -5.26
N GLU A 256 8.93 29.70 -4.30
CA GLU A 256 8.82 31.08 -3.80
C GLU A 256 8.92 32.13 -4.91
N GLN A 257 9.73 31.87 -5.94
CA GLN A 257 9.85 32.76 -7.11
C GLN A 257 8.76 32.54 -8.15
N SER A 258 8.20 31.33 -8.24
CA SER A 258 7.31 30.93 -9.34
C SER A 258 5.82 31.04 -9.01
N ILE A 259 5.44 31.11 -7.73
CA ILE A 259 4.03 31.18 -7.32
C ILE A 259 3.78 32.38 -6.40
N THR A 260 2.64 33.02 -6.58
CA THR A 260 2.09 33.97 -5.61
C THR A 260 1.06 33.24 -4.76
N THR A 261 1.40 32.87 -3.54
CA THR A 261 0.46 32.20 -2.62
C THR A 261 -0.52 33.22 -2.05
N THR A 262 -1.82 33.04 -2.32
CA THR A 262 -2.90 33.82 -1.68
C THR A 262 -3.33 33.25 -0.33
N VAL A 263 -3.11 31.94 -0.11
CA VAL A 263 -3.40 31.21 1.14
C VAL A 263 -2.31 30.16 1.38
N GLY A 264 -1.73 30.14 2.58
CA GLY A 264 -0.66 29.20 2.98
C GLY A 264 0.76 29.68 2.60
N SER A 265 1.76 28.86 2.91
CA SER A 265 3.17 29.14 2.60
C SER A 265 3.83 28.02 1.79
N VAL A 266 4.88 28.34 1.03
CA VAL A 266 5.72 27.34 0.36
C VAL A 266 6.35 26.38 1.38
N ASP A 267 6.66 26.84 2.60
CA ASP A 267 7.22 25.98 3.63
C ASP A 267 6.24 24.87 4.04
N ASP A 268 4.93 25.14 4.09
CA ASP A 268 3.92 24.12 4.40
C ASP A 268 3.92 22.97 3.37
N LEU A 269 4.16 23.28 2.10
CA LEU A 269 4.26 22.30 1.03
C LEU A 269 5.53 21.44 1.17
N ILE A 270 6.66 22.04 1.52
CA ILE A 270 7.96 21.35 1.56
C ILE A 270 8.23 20.66 2.91
N LYS A 271 7.58 21.10 3.98
CA LYS A 271 7.76 20.58 5.34
C LYS A 271 7.61 19.06 5.45
N PRO A 272 6.61 18.39 4.83
CA PRO A 272 6.54 16.93 4.83
C PRO A 272 7.77 16.24 4.22
N PHE A 273 8.35 16.81 3.17
CA PHE A 273 9.56 16.25 2.55
C PHE A 273 10.78 16.42 3.45
N LYS A 274 10.90 17.59 4.12
CA LYS A 274 11.94 17.82 5.14
C LYS A 274 11.79 16.85 6.32
N GLU A 275 10.56 16.56 6.75
CA GLU A 275 10.26 15.60 7.82
C GLU A 275 10.73 14.18 7.46
N ILE A 276 10.38 13.70 6.26
CA ILE A 276 10.82 12.40 5.73
C ILE A 276 12.36 12.31 5.66
N ARG A 277 13.00 13.35 5.09
CA ARG A 277 14.47 13.42 5.01
C ARG A 277 15.13 13.35 6.37
N LYS A 278 14.60 14.06 7.37
CA LYS A 278 15.08 14.06 8.76
C LYS A 278 14.89 12.69 9.42
N LEU A 279 13.75 12.04 9.20
CA LEU A 279 13.48 10.71 9.73
C LEU A 279 14.44 9.66 9.16
N ARG A 280 14.78 9.74 7.85
CA ARG A 280 15.78 8.86 7.23
C ARG A 280 17.19 9.02 7.82
N GLN A 281 17.58 10.24 8.18
CA GLN A 281 18.92 10.50 8.72
C GLN A 281 19.13 9.89 10.12
N LYS A 282 18.08 9.80 10.95
CA LYS A 282 18.18 9.24 12.31
C LYS A 282 18.74 7.79 12.32
N PRO A 283 18.24 6.86 11.48
CA PRO A 283 18.79 5.50 11.37
C PRO A 283 20.23 5.38 10.88
N ALA A 284 20.68 6.24 9.98
CA ALA A 284 21.98 6.10 9.32
C ALA A 284 23.18 6.29 10.26
N HIS A 285 22.93 6.77 11.49
CA HIS A 285 23.97 7.18 12.44
C HIS A 285 24.03 6.36 13.74
N THR A 286 23.17 5.33 13.91
CA THR A 286 23.13 4.51 15.12
C THR A 286 22.83 3.05 14.79
N LEU A 287 23.49 2.09 15.46
CA LEU A 287 23.08 0.68 15.45
C LEU A 287 21.67 0.58 16.07
N ILE A 288 20.66 0.36 15.22
CA ILE A 288 19.26 0.28 15.64
C ILE A 288 18.90 -1.15 16.01
N THR A 289 18.45 -1.36 17.24
CA THR A 289 17.70 -2.56 17.64
C THR A 289 16.33 -2.55 16.97
N ASP A 290 15.96 -3.63 16.29
CA ASP A 290 14.62 -3.77 15.71
C ASP A 290 13.60 -4.00 16.83
N GLU A 291 12.54 -3.19 16.85
CA GLU A 291 11.51 -3.21 17.88
C GLU A 291 10.13 -3.21 17.25
N TYR A 292 9.20 -3.93 17.89
CA TYR A 292 7.79 -3.96 17.51
C TYR A 292 7.03 -2.85 18.26
N SER A 293 6.28 -2.03 17.54
CA SER A 293 5.35 -1.05 18.13
C SER A 293 4.21 -0.73 17.17
N THR A 294 2.97 -0.89 17.62
CA THR A 294 1.78 -0.56 16.81
C THR A 294 1.71 0.91 16.41
N GLU A 295 2.42 1.81 17.12
CA GLU A 295 2.51 3.22 16.77
C GLU A 295 3.08 3.46 15.36
N TYR A 296 3.94 2.56 14.87
CA TYR A 296 4.50 2.69 13.53
C TYR A 296 3.40 2.73 12.46
N PHE A 297 2.27 2.03 12.65
CA PHE A 297 1.15 2.12 11.72
C PHE A 297 0.58 3.53 11.61
N ASN A 298 0.39 4.19 12.75
CA ASN A 298 -0.13 5.55 12.78
C ASN A 298 0.87 6.53 12.18
N GLN A 299 2.16 6.37 12.50
CA GLN A 299 3.21 7.19 11.90
C GLN A 299 3.27 7.03 10.38
N GLN A 300 3.17 5.80 9.86
CA GLN A 300 3.11 5.55 8.42
C GLN A 300 1.91 6.26 7.79
N LYS A 301 0.70 6.09 8.36
CA LYS A 301 -0.54 6.73 7.88
C LYS A 301 -0.39 8.25 7.80
N GLU A 302 0.15 8.88 8.83
CA GLU A 302 0.37 10.32 8.87
C GLU A 302 1.38 10.79 7.82
N ILE A 303 2.51 10.09 7.68
CA ILE A 303 3.58 10.48 6.76
C ILE A 303 3.14 10.36 5.30
N ILE A 304 2.51 9.24 4.92
CA ILE A 304 2.02 9.09 3.54
C ILE A 304 0.96 10.12 3.21
N ARG A 305 0.05 10.43 4.15
CA ARG A 305 -1.00 11.43 3.94
C ARG A 305 -0.43 12.83 3.76
N LYS A 306 0.52 13.24 4.61
CA LYS A 306 1.20 14.53 4.47
C LYS A 306 1.95 14.63 3.14
N ALA A 307 2.69 13.59 2.77
CA ALA A 307 3.44 13.55 1.51
C ALA A 307 2.50 13.62 0.29
N TYR A 308 1.41 12.86 0.30
CA TYR A 308 0.35 12.94 -0.70
C TYR A 308 -0.19 14.36 -0.85
N CYS A 309 -0.58 15.02 0.25
CA CYS A 309 -1.09 16.39 0.19
C CYS A 309 -0.06 17.36 -0.43
N SER A 310 1.22 17.23 -0.08
CA SER A 310 2.28 18.07 -0.67
C SER A 310 2.45 17.85 -2.17
N ILE A 311 2.46 16.59 -2.64
CA ILE A 311 2.59 16.31 -4.08
C ILE A 311 1.31 16.71 -4.84
N ASN A 312 0.12 16.46 -4.29
CA ASN A 312 -1.14 16.93 -4.91
C ASN A 312 -1.14 18.47 -5.03
N ASN A 313 -0.67 19.19 -4.01
CA ASN A 313 -0.53 20.65 -4.12
C ASN A 313 0.48 21.06 -5.22
N LEU A 314 1.60 20.36 -5.36
CA LEU A 314 2.52 20.57 -6.48
C LEU A 314 1.86 20.30 -7.83
N ARG A 315 1.10 19.22 -7.96
CA ARG A 315 0.33 18.92 -9.16
C ARG A 315 -0.64 20.05 -9.47
N LEU A 316 -1.45 20.48 -8.50
CA LEU A 316 -2.40 21.58 -8.68
C LEU A 316 -1.74 22.88 -9.13
N ILE A 317 -0.59 23.23 -8.55
CA ILE A 317 0.21 24.39 -8.97
C ILE A 317 0.59 24.26 -10.45
N LEU A 318 1.11 23.10 -10.86
CA LEU A 318 1.50 22.85 -12.24
C LEU A 318 0.30 22.79 -13.18
N SER A 319 -0.83 22.19 -12.79
CA SER A 319 -2.06 22.11 -13.58
C SER A 319 -2.71 23.48 -13.83
N ASN A 320 -2.44 24.46 -12.96
CA ASN A 320 -2.90 25.84 -13.14
C ASN A 320 -1.92 26.70 -13.97
N HIS A 321 -0.78 26.16 -14.38
CA HIS A 321 0.14 26.87 -15.25
C HIS A 321 -0.49 27.10 -16.64
N PRO A 322 -0.34 28.27 -17.29
CA PRO A 322 -1.00 28.58 -18.57
C PRO A 322 -0.72 27.59 -19.70
N ASN A 323 0.48 27.00 -19.71
CA ASN A 323 0.89 26.02 -20.70
C ASN A 323 0.56 24.57 -20.33
N ALA A 324 -0.12 24.32 -19.21
CA ALA A 324 -0.39 22.96 -18.74
C ALA A 324 -1.43 22.25 -19.61
N ASN A 325 -1.12 21.05 -20.09
CA ASN A 325 -2.12 20.17 -20.69
C ASN A 325 -2.87 19.40 -19.60
N LYS A 326 -4.14 19.75 -19.37
CA LYS A 326 -5.01 19.10 -18.37
C LYS A 326 -5.32 17.63 -18.71
N GLU A 327 -5.20 17.21 -19.96
CA GLU A 327 -5.41 15.81 -20.36
C GLU A 327 -4.35 14.87 -19.78
N LEU A 328 -3.20 15.40 -19.33
CA LEU A 328 -2.16 14.62 -18.64
C LEU A 328 -2.55 14.29 -17.19
N VAL A 329 -3.61 14.89 -16.65
CA VAL A 329 -4.11 14.61 -15.30
C VAL A 329 -5.19 13.52 -15.39
N PRO A 330 -4.96 12.33 -14.81
CA PRO A 330 -5.99 11.31 -14.75
C PRO A 330 -7.23 11.82 -14.00
N SER A 331 -8.41 11.69 -14.61
CA SER A 331 -9.66 12.24 -14.08
C SER A 331 -9.99 11.74 -12.66
N TRP A 332 -9.62 10.51 -12.35
CA TRP A 332 -9.88 9.91 -11.05
C TRP A 332 -9.12 10.61 -9.91
N LEU A 333 -8.00 11.28 -10.15
CA LEU A 333 -7.29 12.02 -9.09
C LEU A 333 -8.14 13.16 -8.51
N ASP A 334 -9.01 13.75 -9.32
CA ASP A 334 -9.89 14.85 -8.88
C ASP A 334 -11.28 14.36 -8.42
N THR A 335 -11.69 13.13 -8.79
CA THR A 335 -13.04 12.60 -8.48
C THR A 335 -13.06 11.47 -7.46
N ALA A 336 -11.96 10.75 -7.25
CA ALA A 336 -11.91 9.59 -6.38
C ALA A 336 -11.89 9.98 -4.89
N GLU A 337 -12.50 9.14 -4.07
CA GLU A 337 -12.38 9.27 -2.62
C GLU A 337 -11.05 8.66 -2.15
N ILE A 338 -10.09 9.50 -1.74
CA ILE A 338 -8.77 9.03 -1.31
C ILE A 338 -8.78 8.60 0.15
N LYS A 339 -8.58 7.29 0.38
CA LYS A 339 -8.62 6.67 1.71
C LYS A 339 -7.27 6.23 2.22
N ASN A 340 -7.13 6.28 3.53
CA ASN A 340 -5.96 5.76 4.24
C ASN A 340 -6.36 4.43 4.90
N TYR A 341 -6.52 3.40 4.07
CA TYR A 341 -6.83 2.03 4.50
C TYR A 341 -5.78 1.50 5.49
#